data_AF-A0A1G1AE19-F1
#
_entry.id   AF-A0A1G1AE19-F1
#
_cell.length_a   1.000
_cell.length_b   1.000
_cell.length_c   1.000
_cell.angle_alpha   90.00
_cell.angle_beta   90.00
_cell.angle_gamma   90.00
#
_symmetry.space_group_name_H-M   'P 1'
#
loop_
_entity.id
_entity.type
_entity.pdbx_description
1 polymer ?
#
loop_
_entity_poly.entity_id
_entity_poly.type
_entity_poly.pdbx_seq_one_letter_code
_entity_poly.pdbx_strand_id
1 'polypeptide(L)'
;MNAAIADEQQAVNSTNRVQWFTEAKFGMFMHWGLYSHAAGVWKDKKYYGIGEWLMHRAKIPVAEYEILATSFNPVKFNAKDWVATAKQAGMKYIVITSKHHDGFAMFKSNASKFNVVDATPFKRDPLKELADECHREGLKICFYYSQFQDWHEPGGGGNSWDFPNNKEKFGEYFETKCKPQIKELLTNYGPIGLIWFDTPGIMTKEQSHELLDMVHKYQPQCLVSSRVGNDVGDYTDLGDHELPAEIIKKPFESLFTHNDSWGYVWYDKNWRSPKELVQMLVKINGKGGNFLLNIGPQGDGALPEMSIRTLKKVGDWLEKNKESVYGTSYSAFPELTWGDCTTKPGKLYLHVFDWPKNCVLRVPGLSCKIDSIKLLDGGKKLKYSSEAGDVMVKLPAEMSDQMDTVLVVAYEGDLKVDPVRTIMDGCETTMFALDAKLSGETKTKKISWMEEFGDWKHANIVEKWKTEKDAATWKFRAPKAGQYWVELDYSYPSKSKRQEAVIQLSNSQQLLFETKDTGDKASHFQPHRIGVVDIPAGQVEMSVYPVGAEDAFINLRSVKLIPFE
;
A
#
# COMPACT_ATOMS: atom_id res chain seq x y z
N MET A 1 11.51 -26.67 30.06
CA MET A 1 12.42 -25.49 30.04
C MET A 1 13.05 -25.21 28.67
N ASN A 2 13.12 -26.15 27.72
CA ASN A 2 13.81 -25.93 26.43
C ASN A 2 12.93 -25.41 25.26
N ALA A 3 11.61 -25.37 25.39
CA ALA A 3 10.72 -24.82 24.35
C ALA A 3 10.54 -23.29 24.47
N ALA A 4 10.48 -22.76 25.70
CA ALA A 4 10.31 -21.33 25.95
C ALA A 4 11.56 -20.49 25.58
N ILE A 5 12.76 -21.09 25.68
CA ILE A 5 14.02 -20.43 25.31
C ILE A 5 14.18 -20.36 23.78
N ALA A 6 13.60 -21.32 23.04
CA ALA A 6 13.59 -21.30 21.57
C ALA A 6 12.62 -20.24 21.02
N ASP A 7 11.43 -20.11 21.61
CA ASP A 7 10.46 -19.05 21.26
C ASP A 7 10.98 -17.64 21.61
N GLU A 8 11.69 -17.47 22.74
CA GLU A 8 12.33 -16.19 23.07
C GLU A 8 13.51 -15.86 22.15
N GLN A 9 14.35 -16.83 21.76
CA GLN A 9 15.41 -16.58 20.78
C GLN A 9 14.88 -16.30 19.37
N GLN A 10 13.73 -16.87 18.98
CA GLN A 10 13.08 -16.60 17.70
C GLN A 10 12.35 -15.25 17.72
N ALA A 11 11.73 -14.86 18.84
CA ALA A 11 11.15 -13.52 19.05
C ALA A 11 12.22 -12.42 19.13
N VAL A 12 13.39 -12.68 19.76
CA VAL A 12 14.52 -11.73 19.85
C VAL A 12 15.30 -11.62 18.53
N ASN A 13 15.41 -12.69 17.73
CA ASN A 13 16.00 -12.62 16.38
C ASN A 13 15.07 -12.01 15.32
N SER A 14 13.75 -12.24 15.42
CA SER A 14 12.75 -11.61 14.53
C SER A 14 12.54 -10.11 14.85
N THR A 15 12.66 -9.70 16.12
CA THR A 15 12.53 -8.28 16.50
C THR A 15 13.70 -7.40 16.01
N ASN A 16 14.91 -7.96 15.88
CA ASN A 16 16.06 -7.18 15.38
C ASN A 16 16.01 -6.98 13.84
N ARG A 17 15.67 -8.02 13.06
CA ARG A 17 15.67 -7.93 11.59
C ARG A 17 14.63 -6.95 11.02
N VAL A 18 13.46 -6.83 11.66
CA VAL A 18 12.39 -5.95 11.18
C VAL A 18 12.59 -4.49 11.61
N GLN A 19 13.50 -4.21 12.55
CA GLN A 19 13.68 -2.87 13.10
C GLN A 19 14.04 -1.85 12.01
N TRP A 20 15.05 -2.15 11.19
CA TRP A 20 15.44 -1.24 10.11
C TRP A 20 14.28 -0.98 9.16
N PHE A 21 13.45 -2.01 8.92
CA PHE A 21 12.35 -1.97 7.99
C PHE A 21 11.23 -1.08 8.54
N THR A 22 10.84 -1.26 9.80
CA THR A 22 9.82 -0.42 10.43
C THR A 22 10.27 1.03 10.63
N GLU A 23 11.57 1.28 10.71
CA GLU A 23 12.14 2.64 10.76
C GLU A 23 12.25 3.30 9.37
N ALA A 24 12.41 2.50 8.30
CA ALA A 24 12.68 2.96 6.94
C ALA A 24 11.53 3.73 6.29
N LYS A 25 10.28 3.29 6.50
CA LYS A 25 9.01 3.92 6.06
C LYS A 25 8.78 4.15 4.56
N PHE A 26 9.82 4.35 3.76
CA PHE A 26 9.72 4.70 2.35
C PHE A 26 10.82 4.01 1.52
N GLY A 27 10.40 3.24 0.51
CA GLY A 27 11.27 2.48 -0.38
C GLY A 27 10.98 2.75 -1.86
N MET A 28 11.97 2.45 -2.69
CA MET A 28 11.84 2.42 -4.15
C MET A 28 11.62 0.98 -4.61
N PHE A 29 10.63 0.76 -5.45
CA PHE A 29 10.51 -0.48 -6.23
C PHE A 29 10.92 -0.18 -7.68
N MET A 30 11.55 -1.15 -8.35
CA MET A 30 11.97 -1.01 -9.73
C MET A 30 11.63 -2.26 -10.52
N HIS A 31 10.73 -2.12 -11.50
CA HIS A 31 10.44 -3.15 -12.48
C HIS A 31 11.18 -2.84 -13.78
N TRP A 32 12.27 -3.58 -14.01
CA TRP A 32 13.12 -3.42 -15.18
C TRP A 32 13.49 -4.78 -15.76
N GLY A 33 13.31 -4.93 -17.07
CA GLY A 33 13.56 -6.17 -17.80
C GLY A 33 13.35 -5.98 -19.31
N LEU A 34 13.27 -7.08 -20.07
CA LEU A 34 13.05 -7.03 -21.53
C LEU A 34 11.73 -6.35 -21.88
N TYR A 35 10.70 -6.46 -21.03
CA TYR A 35 9.44 -5.74 -21.19
C TYR A 35 9.61 -4.21 -21.22
N SER A 36 10.61 -3.65 -20.52
CA SER A 36 10.93 -2.21 -20.61
C SER A 36 11.51 -1.82 -21.97
N HIS A 37 12.13 -2.76 -22.68
CA HIS A 37 12.61 -2.57 -24.05
C HIS A 37 11.46 -2.56 -25.06
N ALA A 38 10.51 -3.48 -24.89
CA ALA A 38 9.29 -3.53 -25.70
C ALA A 38 8.33 -2.36 -25.40
N ALA A 39 8.41 -1.77 -24.20
CA ALA A 39 7.72 -0.54 -23.80
C ALA A 39 6.19 -0.57 -24.01
N GLY A 40 5.56 -1.74 -23.80
CA GLY A 40 4.12 -1.95 -23.97
C GLY A 40 3.65 -2.20 -25.41
N VAL A 41 4.57 -2.38 -26.36
CA VAL A 41 4.25 -2.63 -27.78
C VAL A 41 4.76 -4.01 -28.21
N TRP A 42 3.91 -4.76 -28.92
CA TRP A 42 4.31 -5.98 -29.60
C TRP A 42 3.69 -6.05 -31.00
N LYS A 43 4.52 -6.23 -32.04
CA LYS A 43 4.11 -6.29 -33.46
C LYS A 43 3.10 -5.18 -33.82
N ASP A 44 3.50 -3.92 -33.57
CA ASP A 44 2.71 -2.69 -33.79
C ASP A 44 1.41 -2.54 -32.97
N LYS A 45 1.09 -3.50 -32.10
CA LYS A 45 -0.05 -3.43 -31.19
C LYS A 45 0.38 -2.92 -29.82
N LYS A 46 -0.36 -1.94 -29.30
CA LYS A 46 -0.23 -1.43 -27.94
C LYS A 46 -1.03 -2.28 -26.95
N TYR A 47 -0.46 -2.54 -25.78
CA TYR A 47 -1.09 -3.26 -24.69
C TYR A 47 -1.14 -2.35 -23.46
N TYR A 48 -2.27 -1.66 -23.26
CA TYR A 48 -2.46 -0.73 -22.13
C TYR A 48 -2.60 -1.47 -20.79
N GLY A 49 -2.16 -0.86 -19.68
CA GLY A 49 -2.05 -1.47 -18.35
C GLY A 49 -0.63 -1.94 -18.05
N ILE A 50 -0.50 -2.95 -17.19
CA ILE A 50 0.82 -3.38 -16.69
C ILE A 50 1.71 -3.99 -17.80
N GLY A 51 2.82 -3.31 -18.09
CA GLY A 51 3.71 -3.56 -19.23
C GLY A 51 4.61 -4.79 -19.08
N GLU A 52 4.96 -5.16 -17.86
CA GLU A 52 5.74 -6.34 -17.53
C GLU A 52 4.99 -7.66 -17.79
N TRP A 53 3.68 -7.60 -18.03
CA TRP A 53 2.85 -8.72 -18.48
C TRP A 53 2.68 -8.82 -20.00
N LEU A 54 3.44 -8.05 -20.79
CA LEU A 54 3.32 -8.04 -22.25
C LEU A 54 3.43 -9.44 -22.86
N MET A 55 4.43 -10.24 -22.45
CA MET A 55 4.62 -11.62 -22.93
C MET A 55 3.36 -12.47 -22.73
N HIS A 56 2.77 -12.43 -21.53
CA HIS A 56 1.57 -13.19 -21.22
C HIS A 56 0.32 -12.68 -21.96
N ARG A 57 0.14 -11.36 -22.07
CA ARG A 57 -1.06 -10.77 -22.68
C ARG A 57 -1.08 -10.89 -24.19
N ALA A 58 0.09 -10.77 -24.82
CA ALA A 58 0.25 -10.97 -26.25
C ALA A 58 0.45 -12.45 -26.62
N LYS A 59 0.57 -13.35 -25.62
CA LYS A 59 0.86 -14.79 -25.80
C LYS A 59 2.08 -14.98 -26.69
N ILE A 60 3.14 -14.23 -26.38
CA ILE A 60 4.38 -14.21 -27.16
C ILE A 60 5.11 -15.54 -26.94
N PRO A 61 5.36 -16.34 -27.99
CA PRO A 61 6.14 -17.56 -27.85
C PRO A 61 7.52 -17.28 -27.27
N VAL A 62 8.04 -18.15 -26.40
CA VAL A 62 9.37 -18.01 -25.78
C VAL A 62 10.43 -17.65 -26.81
N ALA A 63 10.51 -18.40 -27.91
CA ALA A 63 11.51 -18.17 -28.97
C ALA A 63 11.40 -16.78 -29.63
N GLU A 64 10.21 -16.18 -29.69
CA GLU A 64 10.06 -14.82 -30.20
C GLU A 64 10.44 -13.78 -29.14
N TYR A 65 10.09 -14.01 -27.87
CA TYR A 65 10.40 -13.08 -26.79
C TYR A 65 11.91 -13.00 -26.53
N GLU A 66 12.63 -14.12 -26.65
CA GLU A 66 14.09 -14.18 -26.52
C GLU A 66 14.83 -13.22 -27.48
N ILE A 67 14.24 -12.91 -28.64
CA ILE A 67 14.83 -11.98 -29.62
C ILE A 67 15.01 -10.59 -29.01
N LEU A 68 14.15 -10.17 -28.07
CA LEU A 68 14.31 -8.88 -27.38
C LEU A 68 15.67 -8.78 -26.68
N ALA A 69 16.17 -9.88 -26.11
CA ALA A 69 17.47 -9.89 -25.43
C ALA A 69 18.63 -9.55 -26.38
N THR A 70 18.54 -9.94 -27.66
CA THR A 70 19.60 -9.72 -28.66
C THR A 70 19.85 -8.25 -28.97
N SER A 71 18.87 -7.37 -28.71
CA SER A 71 18.95 -5.93 -28.94
C SER A 71 18.86 -5.10 -27.64
N PHE A 72 18.68 -5.76 -26.50
CA PHE A 72 18.63 -5.09 -25.20
C PHE A 72 20.01 -4.57 -24.81
N ASN A 73 20.24 -3.26 -24.97
CA ASN A 73 21.50 -2.59 -24.61
C ASN A 73 21.26 -1.30 -23.82
N PRO A 74 21.16 -1.37 -22.48
CA PRO A 74 20.96 -0.22 -21.61
C PRO A 74 22.12 0.79 -21.53
N VAL A 75 22.41 1.50 -22.61
CA VAL A 75 23.56 2.42 -22.70
C VAL A 75 23.48 3.61 -21.74
N LYS A 76 22.30 3.95 -21.21
CA LYS A 76 22.11 5.02 -20.22
C LYS A 76 21.98 4.50 -18.78
N PHE A 77 22.12 3.19 -18.54
CA PHE A 77 22.12 2.66 -17.18
C PHE A 77 23.34 3.14 -16.40
N ASN A 78 23.07 3.73 -15.23
CA ASN A 78 24.06 4.17 -14.27
C ASN A 78 23.53 3.96 -12.84
N ALA A 79 24.13 3.00 -12.11
CA ALA A 79 23.75 2.69 -10.73
C ALA A 79 23.84 3.92 -9.81
N LYS A 80 24.82 4.82 -10.03
CA LYS A 80 24.98 6.03 -9.23
C LYS A 80 23.79 6.97 -9.37
N ASP A 81 23.29 7.16 -10.59
CA ASP A 81 22.16 8.04 -10.85
C ASP A 81 20.87 7.48 -10.23
N TRP A 82 20.70 6.16 -10.27
CA TRP A 82 19.54 5.49 -9.68
C TRP A 82 19.55 5.61 -8.15
N VAL A 83 20.68 5.29 -7.51
CA VAL A 83 20.85 5.40 -6.06
C VAL A 83 20.78 6.86 -5.60
N ALA A 84 21.38 7.80 -6.34
CA ALA A 84 21.26 9.23 -6.05
C ALA A 84 19.81 9.70 -6.11
N THR A 85 19.04 9.26 -7.11
CA THR A 85 17.61 9.59 -7.22
C THR A 85 16.83 9.07 -6.01
N ALA A 86 17.04 7.82 -5.61
CA ALA A 86 16.40 7.25 -4.42
C ALA A 86 16.76 8.01 -3.13
N LYS A 87 18.05 8.33 -2.94
CA LYS A 87 18.51 9.10 -1.79
C LYS A 87 17.94 10.51 -1.76
N GLN A 88 17.93 11.19 -2.90
CA GLN A 88 17.36 12.53 -3.02
C GLN A 88 15.87 12.51 -2.70
N ALA A 89 15.15 11.46 -3.09
CA ALA A 89 13.75 11.26 -2.72
C ALA A 89 13.54 10.89 -1.25
N GLY A 90 14.60 10.69 -0.47
CA GLY A 90 14.55 10.27 0.94
C GLY A 90 14.32 8.77 1.16
N MET A 91 14.21 7.95 0.12
CA MET A 91 13.98 6.52 0.26
C MET A 91 15.15 5.84 0.99
N LYS A 92 14.86 4.76 1.74
CA LYS A 92 15.84 4.06 2.59
C LYS A 92 16.28 2.70 2.05
N TYR A 93 15.55 2.18 1.07
CA TYR A 93 15.84 0.91 0.43
C TYR A 93 15.35 0.90 -1.02
N ILE A 94 15.97 0.04 -1.83
CA ILE A 94 15.60 -0.22 -3.22
C ILE A 94 15.29 -1.71 -3.36
N VAL A 95 14.09 -2.05 -3.81
CA VAL A 95 13.71 -3.38 -4.29
C VAL A 95 13.76 -3.36 -5.81
N ILE A 96 14.53 -4.24 -6.43
CA ILE A 96 14.63 -4.33 -7.89
C ILE A 96 14.32 -5.74 -8.38
N THR A 97 13.55 -5.85 -9.46
CA THR A 97 13.27 -7.13 -10.13
C THR A 97 14.56 -7.80 -10.58
N SER A 98 15.02 -8.80 -9.83
CA SER A 98 16.16 -9.61 -10.27
C SER A 98 15.74 -10.62 -11.34
N LYS A 99 14.49 -11.10 -11.25
CA LYS A 99 13.82 -11.88 -12.29
C LYS A 99 12.31 -11.67 -12.15
N HIS A 100 11.65 -11.25 -13.24
CA HIS A 100 10.19 -11.15 -13.29
C HIS A 100 9.57 -12.43 -13.90
N HIS A 101 8.25 -12.43 -14.11
CA HIS A 101 7.53 -13.56 -14.70
C HIS A 101 7.99 -13.93 -16.11
N ASP A 102 8.61 -13.02 -16.86
CA ASP A 102 9.17 -13.34 -18.19
C ASP A 102 10.41 -14.24 -18.12
N GLY A 103 10.89 -14.56 -16.92
CA GLY A 103 11.99 -15.50 -16.68
C GLY A 103 13.37 -14.94 -16.94
N PHE A 104 13.48 -13.67 -17.38
CA PHE A 104 14.75 -13.04 -17.69
C PHE A 104 15.46 -12.57 -16.43
N ALA A 105 16.65 -13.12 -16.16
CA ALA A 105 17.44 -12.71 -15.01
C ALA A 105 18.22 -11.42 -15.33
N MET A 106 18.00 -10.37 -14.55
CA MET A 106 18.69 -9.08 -14.63
C MET A 106 20.09 -9.10 -14.00
N PHE A 107 20.66 -10.27 -13.79
CA PHE A 107 21.96 -10.49 -13.18
C PHE A 107 22.67 -11.68 -13.83
N LYS A 108 23.97 -11.87 -13.57
CA LYS A 108 24.69 -13.04 -14.08
C LYS A 108 24.25 -14.30 -13.32
N SER A 109 23.48 -15.16 -13.99
CA SER A 109 23.06 -16.46 -13.45
C SER A 109 23.78 -17.63 -14.15
N ASN A 110 24.22 -18.62 -13.39
CA ASN A 110 24.73 -19.88 -13.95
C ASN A 110 23.63 -20.90 -14.21
N ALA A 111 22.48 -20.75 -13.56
CA ALA A 111 21.35 -21.66 -13.68
C ALA A 111 20.62 -21.57 -15.03
N SER A 112 20.67 -20.40 -15.67
CA SER A 112 20.11 -20.18 -17.01
C SER A 112 20.91 -19.14 -17.80
N LYS A 113 21.11 -19.39 -19.10
CA LYS A 113 21.73 -18.46 -20.05
C LYS A 113 20.81 -17.31 -20.46
N PHE A 114 19.52 -17.39 -20.16
CA PHE A 114 18.57 -16.31 -20.40
C PHE A 114 18.70 -15.24 -19.31
N ASN A 115 19.82 -14.53 -19.35
CA ASN A 115 20.19 -13.51 -18.39
C ASN A 115 20.88 -12.32 -19.08
N VAL A 116 20.88 -11.17 -18.41
CA VAL A 116 21.37 -9.91 -18.97
C VAL A 116 22.83 -9.93 -19.43
N VAL A 117 23.68 -10.74 -18.79
CA VAL A 117 25.10 -10.82 -19.15
C VAL A 117 25.32 -11.72 -20.35
N ASP A 118 24.69 -12.89 -20.39
CA ASP A 118 24.92 -13.88 -21.44
C ASP A 118 24.13 -13.57 -22.71
N ALA A 119 22.85 -13.20 -22.58
CA ALA A 119 21.91 -13.14 -23.70
C ALA A 119 21.87 -11.78 -24.43
N THR A 120 22.56 -10.76 -23.92
CA THR A 120 22.44 -9.38 -24.44
C THR A 120 23.78 -8.77 -24.86
N PRO A 121 23.79 -7.72 -25.70
CA PRO A 121 25.00 -6.92 -25.96
C PRO A 121 25.48 -6.08 -24.77
N PHE A 122 24.69 -5.93 -23.70
CA PHE A 122 25.05 -5.10 -22.55
C PHE A 122 26.22 -5.67 -21.74
N LYS A 123 26.28 -6.99 -21.57
CA LYS A 123 27.36 -7.77 -20.93
C LYS A 123 27.74 -7.37 -19.48
N ARG A 124 27.02 -6.43 -18.86
CA ARG A 124 27.20 -5.95 -17.48
C ARG A 124 26.19 -6.58 -16.55
N ASP A 125 26.54 -6.71 -15.28
CA ASP A 125 25.63 -7.13 -14.21
C ASP A 125 25.10 -5.89 -13.46
N PRO A 126 23.91 -5.37 -13.82
CA PRO A 126 23.39 -4.14 -13.24
C PRO A 126 23.01 -4.32 -11.77
N LEU A 127 22.60 -5.52 -11.32
CA LEU A 127 22.28 -5.74 -9.91
C LEU A 127 23.53 -5.67 -9.04
N LYS A 128 24.67 -6.17 -9.54
CA LYS A 128 25.95 -6.03 -8.84
C LYS A 128 26.37 -4.58 -8.72
N GLU A 129 26.30 -3.82 -9.81
CA GLU A 129 26.59 -2.38 -9.81
C GLU A 129 25.66 -1.60 -8.85
N LEU A 130 24.37 -1.92 -8.82
CA LEU A 130 23.40 -1.33 -7.89
C LEU A 130 23.64 -1.71 -6.43
N ALA A 131 23.99 -2.97 -6.15
CA ALA A 131 24.29 -3.42 -4.80
C ALA A 131 25.53 -2.72 -4.23
N ASP A 132 26.62 -2.67 -5.02
CA ASP A 132 27.86 -2.01 -4.65
C ASP A 132 27.63 -0.50 -4.39
N GLU A 133 26.78 0.13 -5.22
CA GLU A 133 26.41 1.52 -5.03
C GLU A 133 25.56 1.76 -3.78
N CYS A 134 24.54 0.92 -3.55
CA CYS A 134 23.72 0.99 -2.36
C CYS A 134 24.58 0.88 -1.09
N HIS A 135 25.52 -0.07 -1.05
CA HIS A 135 26.43 -0.25 0.09
C HIS A 135 27.32 0.97 0.31
N ARG A 136 27.86 1.55 -0.76
CA ARG A 136 28.67 2.76 -0.70
C ARG A 136 27.88 3.95 -0.14
N GLU A 137 26.62 4.06 -0.52
CA GLU A 137 25.78 5.22 -0.22
C GLU A 137 24.89 5.05 1.01
N GLY A 138 24.93 3.90 1.67
CA GLY A 138 24.16 3.59 2.88
C GLY A 138 22.67 3.33 2.63
N LEU A 139 22.30 2.92 1.41
CA LEU A 139 20.96 2.40 1.11
C LEU A 139 20.94 0.87 1.27
N LYS A 140 19.80 0.33 1.68
CA LYS A 140 19.59 -1.11 1.66
C LYS A 140 19.17 -1.57 0.26
N ILE A 141 19.92 -2.50 -0.30
CA ILE A 141 19.56 -3.18 -1.54
C ILE A 141 18.73 -4.42 -1.23
N CYS A 142 17.65 -4.60 -1.99
CA CYS A 142 16.69 -5.69 -1.87
C CYS A 142 16.36 -6.22 -3.26
N PHE A 143 15.98 -7.49 -3.37
CA PHE A 143 15.70 -8.12 -4.65
C PHE A 143 14.29 -8.68 -4.70
N TYR A 144 13.58 -8.36 -5.78
CA TYR A 144 12.35 -9.05 -6.14
C TYR A 144 12.66 -10.31 -6.94
N TYR A 145 11.96 -11.41 -6.65
CA TYR A 145 12.09 -12.66 -7.40
C TYR A 145 10.74 -13.36 -7.62
N SER A 146 10.36 -13.57 -8.88
CA SER A 146 9.19 -14.39 -9.25
C SER A 146 9.51 -15.88 -9.13
N GLN A 147 9.12 -16.50 -8.00
CA GLN A 147 9.59 -17.84 -7.65
C GLN A 147 8.93 -18.97 -8.43
N PHE A 148 7.61 -18.93 -8.62
CA PHE A 148 6.88 -19.97 -9.35
C PHE A 148 6.55 -19.54 -10.78
N GLN A 149 6.12 -18.29 -10.97
CA GLN A 149 5.75 -17.81 -12.29
C GLN A 149 7.02 -17.50 -13.11
N ASP A 150 7.25 -18.29 -14.14
CA ASP A 150 8.37 -18.17 -15.06
C ASP A 150 7.87 -18.64 -16.42
N TRP A 151 7.59 -17.70 -17.32
CA TRP A 151 7.03 -17.96 -18.64
C TRP A 151 8.07 -18.46 -19.63
N HIS A 152 9.35 -18.43 -19.27
CA HIS A 152 10.45 -18.89 -20.12
C HIS A 152 10.74 -20.39 -19.93
N GLU A 153 10.54 -20.93 -18.73
CA GLU A 153 11.02 -22.26 -18.38
C GLU A 153 9.92 -23.36 -18.35
N PRO A 154 10.19 -24.57 -18.87
CA PRO A 154 9.49 -25.77 -18.46
C PRO A 154 9.48 -25.94 -16.92
N GLY A 155 8.40 -26.46 -16.33
CA GLY A 155 8.13 -26.41 -14.89
C GLY A 155 7.68 -25.06 -14.32
N GLY A 156 7.96 -23.95 -15.01
CA GLY A 156 7.48 -22.62 -14.63
C GLY A 156 5.98 -22.41 -14.82
N GLY A 157 5.38 -21.55 -13.99
CA GLY A 157 3.96 -21.24 -14.02
C GLY A 157 3.55 -20.19 -15.05
N GLY A 158 2.32 -20.27 -15.57
CA GLY A 158 1.65 -19.16 -16.26
C GLY A 158 1.84 -19.09 -17.79
N ASN A 159 2.71 -19.91 -18.39
CA ASN A 159 2.82 -20.02 -19.85
C ASN A 159 2.20 -21.33 -20.38
N SER A 160 0.90 -21.28 -20.68
CA SER A 160 0.19 -22.42 -21.28
C SER A 160 0.26 -22.45 -22.81
N TRP A 161 0.80 -21.42 -23.46
CA TRP A 161 0.84 -21.34 -24.93
C TRP A 161 2.09 -22.00 -25.51
N ASP A 162 3.20 -22.01 -24.78
CA ASP A 162 4.41 -22.80 -25.12
C ASP A 162 4.48 -24.12 -24.33
N PHE A 163 4.02 -24.13 -23.07
CA PHE A 163 4.16 -25.28 -22.16
C PHE A 163 2.80 -25.80 -21.63
N PRO A 164 1.98 -26.46 -22.47
CA PRO A 164 0.74 -27.07 -22.01
C PRO A 164 1.02 -28.22 -21.01
N ASN A 165 0.21 -28.31 -19.94
CA ASN A 165 0.25 -29.38 -18.92
C ASN A 165 1.60 -29.54 -18.18
N ASN A 166 2.28 -28.43 -17.89
CA ASN A 166 3.67 -28.42 -17.42
C ASN A 166 3.87 -28.44 -15.88
N LYS A 167 2.79 -28.50 -15.10
CA LYS A 167 2.84 -28.35 -13.63
C LYS A 167 3.66 -29.44 -12.93
N GLU A 168 3.68 -30.65 -13.48
CA GLU A 168 4.41 -31.80 -12.91
C GLU A 168 5.93 -31.59 -12.90
N LYS A 169 6.43 -30.70 -13.78
CA LYS A 169 7.86 -30.35 -13.86
C LYS A 169 8.29 -29.25 -12.88
N PHE A 170 7.37 -28.72 -12.07
CA PHE A 170 7.69 -27.63 -11.16
C PHE A 170 8.82 -28.00 -10.18
N GLY A 171 8.86 -29.24 -9.68
CA GLY A 171 9.94 -29.70 -8.79
C GLY A 171 11.33 -29.60 -9.42
N GLU A 172 11.44 -29.94 -10.71
CA GLU A 172 12.71 -29.82 -11.46
C GLU A 172 13.12 -28.36 -11.61
N TYR A 173 12.21 -27.49 -12.05
CA TYR A 173 12.46 -26.04 -12.14
C TYR A 173 12.85 -25.43 -10.78
N PHE A 174 12.17 -25.87 -9.71
CA PHE A 174 12.42 -25.39 -8.36
C PHE A 174 13.85 -25.68 -7.91
N GLU A 175 14.34 -26.89 -8.16
CA GLU A 175 15.69 -27.32 -7.79
C GLU A 175 16.79 -26.83 -8.74
N THR A 176 16.50 -26.70 -10.03
CA THR A 176 17.54 -26.45 -11.06
C THR A 176 17.67 -24.99 -11.48
N LYS A 177 16.62 -24.18 -11.31
CA LYS A 177 16.63 -22.74 -11.64
C LYS A 177 16.26 -21.86 -10.46
N CYS A 178 15.11 -22.10 -9.82
CA CYS A 178 14.59 -21.23 -8.76
C CYS A 178 15.55 -21.11 -7.56
N LYS A 179 15.83 -22.23 -6.87
CA LYS A 179 16.74 -22.23 -5.71
C LYS A 179 18.16 -21.80 -6.10
N PRO A 180 18.78 -22.29 -7.21
CA PRO A 180 20.10 -21.82 -7.61
C PRO A 180 20.20 -20.31 -7.84
N GLN A 181 19.22 -19.69 -8.50
CA GLN A 181 19.20 -18.24 -8.71
C GLN A 181 19.02 -17.47 -7.40
N ILE A 182 18.13 -17.93 -6.51
CA ILE A 182 18.01 -17.34 -5.17
C ILE A 182 19.34 -17.44 -4.42
N LYS A 183 20.05 -18.57 -4.51
CA LYS A 183 21.38 -18.72 -3.88
C LYS A 183 22.37 -17.70 -4.40
N GLU A 184 22.41 -17.48 -5.72
CA GLU A 184 23.28 -16.50 -6.36
C GLU A 184 22.99 -15.08 -5.85
N LEU A 185 21.71 -14.70 -5.74
CA LEU A 185 21.28 -13.43 -5.16
C LEU A 185 21.69 -13.27 -3.68
N LEU A 186 21.62 -14.36 -2.91
CA LEU A 186 21.97 -14.36 -1.50
C LEU A 186 23.49 -14.35 -1.24
N THR A 187 24.33 -14.65 -2.23
CA THR A 187 25.77 -14.89 -1.99
C THR A 187 26.72 -13.97 -2.78
N ASN A 188 26.27 -13.37 -3.89
CA ASN A 188 27.16 -12.60 -4.78
C ASN A 188 27.08 -11.07 -4.61
N TYR A 189 26.08 -10.56 -3.88
CA TYR A 189 25.73 -9.12 -3.85
C TYR A 189 25.96 -8.47 -2.48
N GLY A 190 26.70 -9.12 -1.58
CA GLY A 190 26.96 -8.64 -0.21
C GLY A 190 25.70 -8.68 0.68
N PRO A 191 25.63 -7.85 1.74
CA PRO A 191 24.44 -7.80 2.60
C PRO A 191 23.21 -7.30 1.85
N ILE A 192 22.12 -8.06 1.93
CA ILE A 192 20.83 -7.70 1.34
C ILE A 192 19.78 -7.45 2.43
N GLY A 193 18.85 -6.54 2.19
CA GLY A 193 17.81 -6.18 3.14
C GLY A 193 16.59 -7.12 3.10
N LEU A 194 16.17 -7.51 1.91
CA LEU A 194 14.90 -8.21 1.67
C LEU A 194 14.95 -9.00 0.36
N ILE A 195 14.40 -10.22 0.38
CA ILE A 195 13.91 -10.91 -0.81
C ILE A 195 12.39 -10.77 -0.88
N TRP A 196 11.94 -10.03 -1.88
CA TRP A 196 10.53 -9.80 -2.18
C TRP A 196 10.07 -10.85 -3.20
N PHE A 197 9.40 -11.89 -2.72
CA PHE A 197 8.87 -12.97 -3.57
C PHE A 197 7.56 -12.59 -4.22
N ASP A 198 7.21 -13.23 -5.33
CA ASP A 198 5.92 -13.02 -6.00
C ASP A 198 5.32 -14.28 -6.62
N THR A 199 3.98 -14.32 -6.65
CA THR A 199 3.18 -15.35 -7.32
C THR A 199 3.58 -16.79 -6.91
N PRO A 200 3.37 -17.22 -5.65
CA PRO A 200 3.75 -18.55 -5.18
C PRO A 200 3.02 -19.69 -5.91
N GLY A 201 1.87 -19.38 -6.53
CA GLY A 201 1.13 -20.30 -7.39
C GLY A 201 0.80 -21.62 -6.71
N ILE A 202 1.36 -22.73 -7.21
CA ILE A 202 1.09 -24.08 -6.71
C ILE A 202 2.07 -24.55 -5.63
N MET A 203 3.01 -23.70 -5.19
CA MET A 203 4.01 -24.08 -4.20
C MET A 203 3.37 -24.60 -2.93
N THR A 204 3.89 -25.72 -2.42
CA THR A 204 3.46 -26.23 -1.12
C THR A 204 4.03 -25.37 0.01
N LYS A 205 3.45 -25.51 1.20
CA LYS A 205 3.93 -24.80 2.39
C LYS A 205 5.38 -25.17 2.72
N GLU A 206 5.75 -26.43 2.52
CA GLU A 206 7.11 -26.93 2.72
C GLU A 206 8.10 -26.24 1.77
N GLN A 207 7.73 -26.04 0.50
CA GLN A 207 8.58 -25.33 -0.47
C GLN A 207 8.72 -23.83 -0.16
N SER A 208 7.64 -23.18 0.29
CA SER A 208 7.73 -21.79 0.78
C SER A 208 8.64 -21.68 2.00
N HIS A 209 8.55 -22.62 2.95
CA HIS A 209 9.46 -22.68 4.10
C HIS A 209 10.90 -22.96 3.68
N GLU A 210 11.14 -23.82 2.69
CA GLU A 210 12.48 -24.09 2.20
C GLU A 210 13.16 -22.83 1.63
N LEU A 211 12.42 -21.98 0.91
CA LEU A 211 12.94 -20.69 0.46
C LEU A 211 13.21 -19.74 1.63
N LEU A 212 12.31 -19.66 2.61
CA LEU A 212 12.50 -18.86 3.82
C LEU A 212 13.78 -19.26 4.57
N ASP A 213 13.92 -20.56 4.88
CA ASP A 213 15.07 -21.13 5.58
C ASP A 213 16.36 -20.88 4.81
N MET A 214 16.30 -21.00 3.48
CA MET A 214 17.43 -20.71 2.62
C MET A 214 17.86 -19.24 2.70
N VAL A 215 16.92 -18.29 2.66
CA VAL A 215 17.22 -16.86 2.82
C VAL A 215 17.90 -16.60 4.17
N HIS A 216 17.31 -17.09 5.27
CA HIS A 216 17.86 -16.84 6.61
C HIS A 216 19.18 -17.59 6.86
N LYS A 217 19.42 -18.72 6.18
CA LYS A 217 20.70 -19.45 6.25
C LYS A 217 21.85 -18.65 5.65
N TYR A 218 21.65 -18.04 4.49
CA TYR A 218 22.71 -17.28 3.81
C TYR A 218 22.77 -15.82 4.26
N GLN A 219 21.64 -15.23 4.64
CA GLN A 219 21.50 -13.83 5.01
C GLN A 219 20.59 -13.70 6.26
N PRO A 220 21.11 -13.91 7.48
CA PRO A 220 20.29 -13.96 8.71
C PRO A 220 19.49 -12.68 9.04
N GLN A 221 19.90 -11.54 8.47
CA GLN A 221 19.26 -10.22 8.62
C GLN A 221 18.35 -9.85 7.43
N CYS A 222 18.30 -10.68 6.39
CA CYS A 222 17.44 -10.46 5.24
C CYS A 222 16.00 -10.85 5.58
N LEU A 223 15.07 -9.97 5.24
CA LEU A 223 13.64 -10.23 5.35
C LEU A 223 13.15 -11.07 4.16
N VAL A 224 12.04 -11.77 4.37
CA VAL A 224 11.29 -12.48 3.34
C VAL A 224 9.86 -11.96 3.32
N SER A 225 9.39 -11.53 2.15
CA SER A 225 8.03 -11.02 1.98
C SER A 225 6.97 -12.11 2.15
N SER A 226 5.76 -11.73 2.59
CA SER A 226 4.63 -12.68 2.73
C SER A 226 4.25 -13.38 1.44
N ARG A 227 4.57 -12.75 0.30
CA ARG A 227 4.33 -13.28 -1.04
C ARG A 227 5.23 -14.46 -1.43
N VAL A 228 6.10 -14.93 -0.53
CA VAL A 228 6.67 -16.30 -0.60
C VAL A 228 5.58 -17.39 -0.55
N GLY A 229 4.40 -17.03 -0.04
CA GLY A 229 3.20 -17.87 0.00
C GLY A 229 3.05 -18.66 1.30
N ASN A 230 1.87 -19.26 1.47
CA ASN A 230 1.57 -20.19 2.56
C ASN A 230 1.76 -19.65 3.99
N ASP A 231 1.63 -18.32 4.16
CA ASP A 231 1.70 -17.59 5.43
C ASP A 231 3.03 -17.74 6.20
N VAL A 232 4.17 -17.82 5.50
CA VAL A 232 5.49 -18.05 6.12
C VAL A 232 6.47 -16.87 6.07
N GLY A 233 6.11 -15.73 5.48
CA GLY A 233 7.00 -14.55 5.38
C GLY A 233 7.22 -13.80 6.70
N ASP A 234 8.28 -12.98 6.77
CA ASP A 234 8.65 -12.19 7.95
C ASP A 234 7.76 -10.94 8.17
N TYR A 235 7.14 -10.42 7.11
CA TYR A 235 6.23 -9.26 7.15
C TYR A 235 5.14 -9.39 6.08
N THR A 236 4.10 -8.57 6.17
CA THR A 236 2.94 -8.63 5.28
C THR A 236 3.03 -7.64 4.12
N ASP A 237 2.81 -8.10 2.89
CA ASP A 237 2.56 -7.26 1.73
C ASP A 237 1.05 -7.12 1.58
N LEU A 238 0.57 -5.89 1.42
CA LEU A 238 -0.81 -5.68 1.01
C LEU A 238 -0.98 -5.97 -0.49
N GLY A 239 -2.24 -5.94 -0.92
CA GLY A 239 -2.59 -6.02 -2.33
C GLY A 239 -1.98 -4.87 -3.14
N ASP A 240 -1.83 -5.10 -4.44
CA ASP A 240 -1.34 -4.08 -5.37
C ASP A 240 -2.27 -2.84 -5.30
N HIS A 241 -1.68 -1.66 -5.09
CA HIS A 241 -2.42 -0.40 -4.92
C HIS A 241 -3.37 -0.36 -3.71
N GLU A 242 -3.11 -1.18 -2.69
CA GLU A 242 -3.92 -1.18 -1.47
C GLU A 242 -3.44 -0.17 -0.43
N LEU A 243 -4.36 0.72 -0.03
CA LEU A 243 -4.22 1.51 1.19
C LEU A 243 -4.76 0.72 2.38
N PRO A 244 -4.02 0.67 3.50
CA PRO A 244 -4.50 0.08 4.75
C PRO A 244 -5.70 0.88 5.27
N ALA A 245 -6.81 0.19 5.51
CA ALA A 245 -8.02 0.82 6.04
C ALA A 245 -7.92 1.09 7.55
N GLU A 246 -7.30 0.17 8.29
CA GLU A 246 -7.11 0.24 9.74
C GLU A 246 -5.63 0.27 10.13
N ILE A 247 -5.35 0.57 11.40
CA ILE A 247 -3.99 0.51 11.94
C ILE A 247 -3.58 -0.96 12.04
N ILE A 248 -2.45 -1.29 11.41
CA ILE A 248 -1.87 -2.64 11.46
C ILE A 248 -0.63 -2.59 12.36
N LYS A 249 -0.67 -3.33 13.47
CA LYS A 249 0.40 -3.34 14.49
C LYS A 249 1.56 -4.30 14.19
N LYS A 250 1.53 -4.94 13.01
CA LYS A 250 2.59 -5.81 12.51
C LYS A 250 3.30 -5.12 11.33
N PRO A 251 4.59 -5.42 11.08
CA PRO A 251 5.28 -4.87 9.92
C PRO A 251 4.53 -5.23 8.63
N PHE A 252 4.24 -4.22 7.82
CA PHE A 252 3.64 -4.40 6.50
C PHE A 252 4.13 -3.37 5.49
N GLU A 253 3.91 -3.66 4.22
CA GLU A 253 4.23 -2.80 3.09
C GLU A 253 3.00 -2.60 2.18
N SER A 254 2.79 -1.36 1.77
CA SER A 254 1.83 -0.97 0.74
C SER A 254 2.56 -0.59 -0.54
N LEU A 255 2.18 -1.22 -1.64
CA LEU A 255 2.89 -1.10 -2.92
C LEU A 255 2.05 -0.30 -3.91
N PHE A 256 2.65 0.70 -4.52
CA PHE A 256 2.00 1.45 -5.60
C PHE A 256 2.96 1.75 -6.73
N THR A 257 2.40 1.88 -7.92
CA THR A 257 3.09 2.42 -9.10
C THR A 257 3.03 3.94 -9.12
N HIS A 258 4.07 4.57 -9.69
CA HIS A 258 4.09 6.00 -9.94
C HIS A 258 3.11 6.42 -11.06
N ASN A 259 2.81 5.53 -11.99
CA ASN A 259 1.86 5.63 -13.10
C ASN A 259 0.99 4.35 -13.17
N ASP A 260 0.29 4.03 -14.26
CA ASP A 260 -0.62 2.87 -14.30
C ASP A 260 0.09 1.51 -14.46
N SER A 261 1.41 1.49 -14.70
CA SER A 261 2.18 0.27 -14.95
C SER A 261 3.37 0.09 -14.00
N TRP A 262 3.71 -1.15 -13.66
CA TRP A 262 4.94 -1.47 -12.94
C TRP A 262 6.15 -1.34 -13.87
N GLY A 263 6.17 -2.11 -14.96
CA GLY A 263 7.17 -1.98 -16.02
C GLY A 263 7.01 -0.71 -16.86
N TYR A 264 8.05 -0.33 -17.60
CA TYR A 264 7.98 0.87 -18.45
C TYR A 264 7.02 0.69 -19.64
N VAL A 265 6.10 1.64 -19.82
CA VAL A 265 5.19 1.75 -20.97
C VAL A 265 5.29 3.17 -21.52
N TRP A 266 5.71 3.34 -22.77
CA TRP A 266 6.11 4.67 -23.26
C TRP A 266 4.95 5.67 -23.37
N TYR A 267 3.72 5.18 -23.58
CA TYR A 267 2.51 5.99 -23.72
C TYR A 267 1.70 6.13 -22.42
N ASP A 268 2.08 5.45 -21.35
CA ASP A 268 1.48 5.68 -20.04
C ASP A 268 2.04 7.00 -19.48
N LYS A 269 1.12 7.94 -19.27
CA LYS A 269 1.41 9.29 -18.78
C LYS A 269 0.56 9.65 -17.56
N ASN A 270 -0.13 8.69 -16.95
CA ASN A 270 -0.99 8.91 -15.80
C ASN A 270 -0.16 8.97 -14.51
N TRP A 271 0.76 9.94 -14.43
CA TRP A 271 1.69 10.07 -13.32
C TRP A 271 1.02 10.64 -12.08
N ARG A 272 1.28 10.03 -10.93
CA ARG A 272 0.92 10.59 -9.63
C ARG A 272 1.69 11.88 -9.37
N SER A 273 1.00 12.84 -8.77
CA SER A 273 1.60 14.12 -8.40
C SER A 273 2.48 13.99 -7.14
N PRO A 274 3.41 14.91 -6.89
CA PRO A 274 4.17 14.95 -5.64
C PRO A 274 3.28 15.01 -4.40
N LYS A 275 2.17 15.77 -4.48
CA LYS A 275 1.18 15.89 -3.40
C LYS A 275 0.56 14.55 -3.06
N GLU A 276 0.12 13.80 -4.07
CA GLU A 276 -0.46 12.47 -3.87
C GLU A 276 0.55 11.52 -3.21
N LEU A 277 1.80 11.50 -3.67
CA LEU A 277 2.81 10.62 -3.11
C LEU A 277 3.16 10.94 -1.64
N VAL A 278 3.29 12.22 -1.29
CA VAL A 278 3.52 12.65 0.11
C VAL A 278 2.34 12.24 0.99
N GLN A 279 1.11 12.48 0.54
CA GLN A 279 -0.07 12.15 1.33
C GLN A 279 -0.26 10.63 1.46
N MET A 280 0.05 9.85 0.41
CA MET A 280 0.05 8.39 0.47
C MET A 280 1.09 7.86 1.45
N LEU A 281 2.33 8.38 1.39
CA LEU A 281 3.41 8.03 2.32
C LEU A 281 2.94 8.19 3.77
N VAL A 282 2.41 9.37 4.09
CA VAL A 282 1.96 9.70 5.45
C VAL A 282 0.77 8.85 5.88
N LYS A 283 -0.23 8.65 5.01
CA LYS A 283 -1.38 7.78 5.31
C LYS A 283 -0.93 6.35 5.62
N ILE A 284 -0.02 5.80 4.82
CA ILE A 284 0.52 4.45 5.03
C ILE A 284 1.31 4.38 6.34
N ASN A 285 2.17 5.37 6.62
CA ASN A 285 2.93 5.41 7.87
C ASN A 285 2.04 5.61 9.10
N GLY A 286 0.98 6.42 8.99
CA GLY A 286 -0.05 6.62 10.01
C GLY A 286 -0.85 5.35 10.31
N LYS A 287 -0.87 4.37 9.40
CA LYS A 287 -1.42 3.02 9.65
C LYS A 287 -0.38 2.00 10.10
N GLY A 288 0.90 2.39 10.16
CA GLY A 288 2.00 1.61 10.72
C GLY A 288 2.98 1.01 9.70
N GLY A 289 2.73 1.18 8.40
CA GLY A 289 3.44 0.45 7.35
C GLY A 289 4.50 1.25 6.62
N ASN A 290 5.13 0.56 5.67
CA ASN A 290 6.05 1.15 4.70
C ASN A 290 5.35 1.42 3.37
N PHE A 291 5.69 2.53 2.75
CA PHE A 291 5.29 2.83 1.39
C PHE A 291 6.39 2.40 0.42
N LEU A 292 6.07 1.47 -0.48
CA LEU A 292 6.97 1.03 -1.55
C LEU A 292 6.46 1.55 -2.90
N LEU A 293 7.15 2.56 -3.42
CA LEU A 293 6.76 3.24 -4.67
C LEU A 293 7.57 2.71 -5.85
N ASN A 294 6.88 2.17 -6.85
CA ASN A 294 7.49 1.67 -8.06
C ASN A 294 7.78 2.76 -9.10
N ILE A 295 8.94 2.63 -9.73
CA ILE A 295 9.30 3.27 -11.00
C ILE A 295 9.68 2.21 -12.02
N GLY A 296 9.25 2.35 -13.28
CA GLY A 296 9.66 1.49 -14.39
C GLY A 296 10.76 2.16 -15.23
N PRO A 297 12.04 1.75 -15.11
CA PRO A 297 13.11 2.29 -15.95
C PRO A 297 12.92 1.95 -17.42
N GLN A 298 13.37 2.85 -18.28
CA GLN A 298 13.30 2.70 -19.74
C GLN A 298 14.18 1.55 -20.22
N GLY A 299 13.91 1.02 -21.41
CA GLY A 299 14.72 -0.04 -22.03
C GLY A 299 16.19 0.33 -22.27
N ASP A 300 16.52 1.63 -22.33
CA ASP A 300 17.90 2.12 -22.44
C ASP A 300 18.61 2.32 -21.09
N GLY A 301 17.92 2.04 -19.97
CA GLY A 301 18.45 2.18 -18.60
C GLY A 301 18.24 3.56 -17.97
N ALA A 302 17.66 4.53 -18.66
CA ALA A 302 17.32 5.82 -18.06
C ALA A 302 16.08 5.71 -17.15
N LEU A 303 16.09 6.43 -16.03
CA LEU A 303 14.87 6.64 -15.25
C LEU A 303 13.91 7.57 -16.01
N PRO A 304 12.57 7.40 -15.90
CA PRO A 304 11.62 8.33 -16.46
C PRO A 304 11.81 9.74 -15.87
N GLU A 305 11.87 10.76 -16.72
CA GLU A 305 12.09 12.15 -16.29
C GLU A 305 11.00 12.65 -15.32
N MET A 306 9.75 12.23 -15.52
CA MET A 306 8.65 12.53 -14.60
C MET A 306 8.88 11.92 -13.21
N SER A 307 9.39 10.69 -13.12
CA SER A 307 9.79 10.09 -11.84
C SER A 307 10.86 10.91 -11.14
N ILE A 308 11.92 11.32 -11.85
CA ILE A 308 12.99 12.14 -11.27
C ILE A 308 12.42 13.47 -10.74
N ARG A 309 11.62 14.18 -11.54
CA ARG A 309 11.03 15.48 -11.15
C ARG A 309 10.08 15.35 -9.96
N THR A 310 9.22 14.34 -9.95
CA THR A 310 8.26 14.13 -8.86
C THR A 310 8.99 13.73 -7.57
N LEU A 311 9.90 12.76 -7.65
CA LEU A 311 10.66 12.27 -6.50
C LEU A 311 11.55 13.34 -5.90
N LYS A 312 12.12 14.25 -6.71
CA LYS A 312 12.84 15.41 -6.19
C LYS A 312 11.94 16.26 -5.29
N LYS A 313 10.71 16.56 -5.71
CA LYS A 313 9.77 17.37 -4.91
C LYS A 313 9.35 16.67 -3.61
N VAL A 314 9.17 15.35 -3.66
CA VAL A 314 8.94 14.53 -2.45
C VAL A 314 10.15 14.61 -1.51
N GLY A 315 11.36 14.53 -2.06
CA GLY A 315 12.62 14.72 -1.35
C GLY A 315 12.76 16.09 -0.68
N ASP A 316 12.46 17.16 -1.42
CA ASP A 316 12.49 18.54 -0.92
C ASP A 316 11.52 18.73 0.28
N TRP A 317 10.37 18.04 0.27
CA TRP A 317 9.44 18.03 1.41
C TRP A 317 9.99 17.21 2.60
N LEU A 318 10.56 16.03 2.33
CA LEU A 318 11.15 15.17 3.35
C LEU A 318 12.37 15.82 4.03
N GLU A 319 13.15 16.65 3.33
CA GLU A 319 14.30 17.33 3.94
C GLU A 319 13.90 18.12 5.20
N LYS A 320 12.72 18.74 5.14
CA LYS A 320 12.13 19.57 6.21
C LYS A 320 11.32 18.75 7.21
N ASN A 321 10.68 17.67 6.75
CA ASN A 321 9.67 16.94 7.52
C ASN A 321 10.07 15.50 7.90
N LYS A 322 11.29 15.04 7.57
CA LYS A 322 11.76 13.65 7.81
C LYS A 322 11.55 13.13 9.23
N GLU A 323 11.54 14.00 10.24
CA GLU A 323 11.32 13.59 11.63
C GLU A 323 9.91 13.03 11.86
N SER A 324 8.92 13.48 11.08
CA SER A 324 7.53 13.00 11.13
C SER A 324 7.27 11.76 10.26
N VAL A 325 8.31 11.23 9.60
CA VAL A 325 8.21 10.03 8.77
C VAL A 325 9.07 8.93 9.40
N TYR A 326 10.39 9.04 9.37
CA TYR A 326 11.27 7.93 9.72
C TYR A 326 11.25 7.62 11.21
N GLY A 327 11.20 6.33 11.55
CA GLY A 327 11.13 5.85 12.93
C GLY A 327 9.89 6.31 13.71
N THR A 328 8.83 6.71 13.01
CA THR A 328 7.53 6.98 13.64
C THR A 328 6.71 5.70 13.80
N SER A 329 5.73 5.76 14.69
CA SER A 329 4.67 4.76 14.81
C SER A 329 3.35 5.31 14.23
N TYR A 330 2.33 4.46 14.22
CA TYR A 330 1.00 4.74 13.71
C TYR A 330 0.30 5.89 14.45
N SER A 331 -0.77 6.40 13.83
CA SER A 331 -1.64 7.46 14.32
C SER A 331 -2.26 7.10 15.66
N ALA A 332 -2.32 8.08 16.57
CA ALA A 332 -3.05 7.96 17.82
C ALA A 332 -4.54 8.31 17.68
N PHE A 333 -4.96 8.79 16.51
CA PHE A 333 -6.32 9.25 16.27
C PHE A 333 -7.09 8.23 15.43
N PRO A 334 -8.42 8.12 15.62
CA PRO A 334 -9.31 7.69 14.55
C PRO A 334 -9.11 8.55 13.29
N GLU A 335 -9.71 8.15 12.18
CA GLU A 335 -9.57 8.89 10.91
C GLU A 335 -9.90 10.38 11.05
N LEU A 336 -8.97 11.23 10.58
CA LEU A 336 -9.04 12.68 10.64
C LEU A 336 -9.51 13.22 9.28
N THR A 337 -10.37 14.25 9.30
CA THR A 337 -10.95 14.82 8.05
C THR A 337 -10.02 15.77 7.32
N TRP A 338 -8.94 16.23 7.97
CA TRP A 338 -8.01 17.24 7.42
C TRP A 338 -6.62 16.68 7.11
N GLY A 339 -6.37 15.40 7.39
CA GLY A 339 -5.08 14.76 7.15
C GLY A 339 -4.86 13.51 8.00
N ASP A 340 -3.65 13.34 8.54
CA ASP A 340 -3.29 12.16 9.34
C ASP A 340 -2.31 12.51 10.48
N CYS A 341 -1.89 11.50 11.25
CA CYS A 341 -0.95 11.65 12.34
C CYS A 341 0.08 10.51 12.35
N THR A 342 1.32 10.85 12.68
CA THR A 342 2.36 9.88 13.04
C THR A 342 2.89 10.20 14.44
N THR A 343 3.44 9.20 15.11
CA THR A 343 3.78 9.33 16.54
C THR A 343 5.22 8.96 16.85
N LYS A 344 5.79 9.64 17.85
CA LYS A 344 7.03 9.25 18.53
C LYS A 344 6.84 9.44 20.04
N PRO A 345 7.68 8.82 20.89
CA PRO A 345 7.65 9.10 22.32
C PRO A 345 7.74 10.63 22.59
N GLY A 346 6.75 11.18 23.29
CA GLY A 346 6.65 12.61 23.64
C GLY A 346 6.31 13.55 22.47
N LYS A 347 6.05 13.04 21.25
CA LYS A 347 5.71 13.87 20.08
C LYS A 347 4.58 13.28 19.24
N LEU A 348 3.64 14.12 18.83
CA LEU A 348 2.72 13.85 17.72
C LEU A 348 3.09 14.73 16.53
N TYR A 349 3.03 14.17 15.33
CA TYR A 349 3.14 14.93 14.10
C TYR A 349 1.79 14.93 13.42
N LEU A 350 1.16 16.10 13.36
CA LEU A 350 -0.12 16.31 12.69
C LEU A 350 0.18 16.73 11.25
N HIS A 351 -0.17 15.87 10.31
CA HIS A 351 0.00 16.10 8.89
C HIS A 351 -1.27 16.71 8.33
N VAL A 352 -1.23 17.98 7.93
CA VAL A 352 -2.41 18.77 7.54
C VAL A 352 -2.43 18.90 6.02
N PHE A 353 -3.29 18.12 5.40
CA PHE A 353 -3.51 18.10 3.95
C PHE A 353 -4.51 19.16 3.51
N ASP A 354 -5.58 19.33 4.30
CA ASP A 354 -6.68 20.25 4.02
C ASP A 354 -6.67 21.38 5.05
N TRP A 355 -6.29 22.57 4.60
CA TRP A 355 -6.16 23.73 5.45
C TRP A 355 -7.54 24.32 5.78
N PRO A 356 -7.90 24.51 7.07
CA PRO A 356 -9.20 25.05 7.43
C PRO A 356 -9.30 26.53 7.05
N LYS A 357 -10.40 26.93 6.39
CA LYS A 357 -10.61 28.29 5.87
C LYS A 357 -10.57 29.38 6.95
N ASN A 358 -10.98 29.05 8.17
CA ASN A 358 -10.94 29.97 9.31
C ASN A 358 -9.56 30.03 10.01
N CYS A 359 -8.56 29.32 9.48
CA CYS A 359 -7.22 29.19 10.05
C CYS A 359 -7.22 28.65 11.49
N VAL A 360 -8.17 27.78 11.84
CA VAL A 360 -8.21 27.08 13.12
C VAL A 360 -8.31 25.58 12.88
N LEU A 361 -7.26 24.85 13.24
CA LEU A 361 -7.26 23.39 13.20
C LEU A 361 -7.88 22.82 14.47
N ARG A 362 -8.92 22.00 14.34
CA ARG A 362 -9.47 21.22 15.45
C ARG A 362 -8.81 19.85 15.51
N VAL A 363 -8.08 19.59 16.59
CA VAL A 363 -7.45 18.30 16.90
C VAL A 363 -8.35 17.57 17.92
N PRO A 364 -9.06 16.52 17.49
CA PRO A 364 -10.14 15.94 18.30
C PRO A 364 -9.62 15.07 19.44
N GLY A 365 -10.18 15.24 20.64
CA GLY A 365 -10.03 14.29 21.75
C GLY A 365 -8.65 14.20 22.40
N LEU A 366 -7.71 15.10 22.05
CA LEU A 366 -6.38 15.13 22.63
C LEU A 366 -6.41 15.75 24.04
N SER A 367 -6.10 14.95 25.07
CA SER A 367 -6.27 15.33 26.49
C SER A 367 -5.01 15.21 27.34
N CYS A 368 -3.84 15.00 26.74
CA CYS A 368 -2.55 15.01 27.45
C CYS A 368 -2.06 16.45 27.75
N LYS A 369 -1.07 16.57 28.64
CA LYS A 369 -0.42 17.86 28.93
C LYS A 369 0.44 18.26 27.73
N ILE A 370 0.00 19.25 26.97
CA ILE A 370 0.74 19.79 25.82
C ILE A 370 1.73 20.84 26.29
N ASP A 371 3.00 20.66 25.92
CA ASP A 371 4.08 21.62 26.20
C ASP A 371 4.15 22.70 25.12
N SER A 372 4.04 22.30 23.85
CA SER A 372 4.03 23.23 22.73
C SER A 372 3.48 22.61 21.46
N ILE A 373 2.92 23.46 20.61
CA ILE A 373 2.57 23.15 19.22
C ILE A 373 3.37 24.08 18.31
N LYS A 374 4.04 23.53 17.30
CA LYS A 374 4.88 24.29 16.37
C LYS A 374 4.70 23.79 14.94
N LEU A 375 4.93 24.65 13.95
CA LEU A 375 5.25 24.16 12.60
C LEU A 375 6.56 23.38 12.67
N LEU A 376 6.61 22.21 12.05
CA LEU A 376 7.84 21.43 11.95
C LEU A 376 8.86 22.15 11.07
N ASP A 377 8.42 22.64 9.90
CA ASP A 377 9.19 23.56 9.07
C ASP A 377 9.27 24.95 9.74
N GLY A 378 10.50 25.46 9.94
CA GLY A 378 10.76 26.77 10.53
C GLY A 378 10.49 26.92 12.05
N GLY A 379 9.87 25.93 12.71
CA GLY A 379 9.76 25.89 14.18
C GLY A 379 8.83 26.93 14.82
N LYS A 380 8.00 27.62 14.03
CA LYS A 380 7.10 28.69 14.52
C LYS A 380 6.13 28.13 15.56
N LYS A 381 6.15 28.67 16.78
CA LYS A 381 5.20 28.34 17.84
C LYS A 381 3.79 28.81 17.47
N LEU A 382 2.81 27.94 17.67
CA LEU A 382 1.39 28.20 17.41
C LEU A 382 0.64 28.35 18.73
N LYS A 383 -0.32 29.29 18.74
CA LYS A 383 -1.24 29.44 19.87
C LYS A 383 -2.32 28.37 19.77
N TYR A 384 -2.72 27.83 20.90
CA TYR A 384 -3.82 26.87 20.98
C TYR A 384 -4.68 27.13 22.21
N SER A 385 -5.91 26.62 22.17
CA SER A 385 -6.86 26.61 23.28
C SER A 385 -7.57 25.26 23.32
N SER A 386 -8.30 25.00 24.40
CA SER A 386 -9.17 23.83 24.51
C SER A 386 -10.64 24.24 24.37
N GLU A 387 -11.41 23.49 23.59
CA GLU A 387 -12.84 23.71 23.39
C GLU A 387 -13.53 22.35 23.20
N ALA A 388 -14.60 22.08 23.95
CA ALA A 388 -15.40 20.85 23.83
C ALA A 388 -14.59 19.52 23.89
N GLY A 389 -13.49 19.50 24.65
CA GLY A 389 -12.60 18.32 24.76
C GLY A 389 -11.59 18.18 23.61
N ASP A 390 -11.49 19.19 22.74
CA ASP A 390 -10.58 19.25 21.60
C ASP A 390 -9.53 20.35 21.78
N VAL A 391 -8.44 20.22 21.02
CA VAL A 391 -7.40 21.25 20.95
C VAL A 391 -7.60 22.06 19.67
N MET A 392 -7.80 23.37 19.84
CA MET A 392 -7.99 24.33 18.76
C MET A 392 -6.68 25.05 18.50
N VAL A 393 -6.02 24.77 17.37
CA VAL A 393 -4.72 25.36 17.01
C VAL A 393 -4.94 26.51 16.04
N LYS A 394 -4.46 27.71 16.40
CA LYS A 394 -4.47 28.86 15.50
C LYS A 394 -3.35 28.72 14.47
N LEU A 395 -3.74 28.58 13.21
CA LEU A 395 -2.85 28.41 12.08
C LEU A 395 -2.45 29.76 11.46
N PRO A 396 -1.31 29.82 10.73
CA PRO A 396 -1.03 30.90 9.80
C PRO A 396 -2.08 31.00 8.68
N ALA A 397 -2.13 32.17 8.01
CA ALA A 397 -3.05 32.41 6.90
C ALA A 397 -2.79 31.48 5.69
N GLU A 398 -1.55 31.02 5.53
CA GLU A 398 -1.12 30.16 4.43
C GLU A 398 -0.45 28.90 4.99
N MET A 399 -0.60 27.80 4.26
CA MET A 399 0.15 26.57 4.49
C MET A 399 1.65 26.82 4.31
N SER A 400 2.49 26.22 5.15
CA SER A 400 3.94 26.25 4.93
C SER A 400 4.35 25.37 3.74
N ASP A 401 3.56 24.32 3.47
CA ASP A 401 3.69 23.46 2.30
C ASP A 401 2.31 22.99 1.81
N GLN A 402 2.06 23.10 0.51
CA GLN A 402 0.77 22.81 -0.13
C GLN A 402 0.51 21.30 -0.35
N MET A 403 1.54 20.47 -0.20
CA MET A 403 1.42 19.01 -0.26
C MET A 403 0.97 18.47 1.09
N ASP A 404 1.64 18.91 2.15
CA ASP A 404 1.39 18.54 3.54
C ASP A 404 2.12 19.49 4.50
N THR A 405 1.38 20.22 5.32
CA THR A 405 1.96 21.03 6.40
C THR A 405 1.99 20.24 7.71
N VAL A 406 3.18 20.06 8.28
CA VAL A 406 3.36 19.27 9.50
C VAL A 406 3.43 20.16 10.74
N LEU A 407 2.58 19.87 11.74
CA LEU A 407 2.69 20.43 13.08
C LEU A 407 3.30 19.39 14.01
N VAL A 408 4.23 19.80 14.88
CA VAL A 408 4.71 18.97 15.98
C VAL A 408 4.06 19.40 17.28
N VAL A 409 3.42 18.45 17.97
CA VAL A 409 2.87 18.60 19.31
C VAL A 409 3.80 17.87 20.28
N ALA A 410 4.49 18.62 21.12
CA ALA A 410 5.26 18.06 22.24
C ALA A 410 4.34 17.93 23.45
N TYR A 411 4.38 16.78 24.12
CA TYR A 411 3.56 16.50 25.29
C TYR A 411 4.33 15.76 26.38
N GLU A 412 3.86 15.92 27.62
CA GLU A 412 4.36 15.22 28.79
C GLU A 412 3.41 14.10 29.23
N GLY A 413 3.99 13.02 29.77
CA GLY A 413 3.26 11.88 30.30
C GLY A 413 2.64 11.00 29.22
N ASP A 414 1.58 10.29 29.60
CA ASP A 414 0.91 9.35 28.71
C ASP A 414 0.07 10.07 27.65
N LEU A 415 0.22 9.63 26.40
CA LEU A 415 -0.63 10.08 25.30
C LEU A 415 -2.07 9.59 25.51
N LYS A 416 -3.02 10.54 25.54
CA LYS A 416 -4.45 10.25 25.68
C LYS A 416 -5.23 10.93 24.57
N VAL A 417 -5.84 10.11 23.72
CA VAL A 417 -6.71 10.52 22.62
C VAL A 417 -8.03 9.76 22.75
N ASP A 418 -9.16 10.46 22.59
CA ASP A 418 -10.48 9.84 22.52
C ASP A 418 -10.55 8.91 21.28
N PRO A 419 -10.80 7.60 21.45
CA PRO A 419 -10.89 6.67 20.33
C PRO A 419 -12.18 6.84 19.51
N VAL A 420 -13.13 7.67 19.95
CA VAL A 420 -14.36 7.93 19.21
C VAL A 420 -14.09 8.92 18.09
N ARG A 421 -14.40 8.51 16.85
CA ARG A 421 -14.28 9.37 15.67
C ARG A 421 -15.10 10.64 15.85
N THR A 422 -14.54 11.78 15.45
CA THR A 422 -15.24 13.07 15.52
C THR A 422 -15.68 13.51 14.13
N ILE A 423 -16.95 13.84 13.96
CA ILE A 423 -17.45 14.46 12.73
C ILE A 423 -17.19 15.97 12.83
N MET A 424 -16.40 16.51 11.91
CA MET A 424 -16.01 17.93 11.96
C MET A 424 -17.10 18.82 11.40
N ASP A 425 -17.33 19.95 12.06
CA ASP A 425 -18.31 20.97 11.67
C ASP A 425 -18.05 21.44 10.23
N GLY A 426 -19.09 21.42 9.38
CA GLY A 426 -19.00 21.79 7.97
C GLY A 426 -18.13 20.89 7.08
N CYS A 427 -17.75 19.69 7.55
CA CYS A 427 -16.94 18.74 6.78
C CYS A 427 -17.73 17.46 6.45
N GLU A 428 -17.58 16.97 5.22
CA GLU A 428 -18.02 15.61 4.90
C GLU A 428 -17.23 14.60 5.74
N THR A 429 -17.93 13.61 6.30
CA THR A 429 -17.31 12.52 7.05
C THR A 429 -17.77 11.19 6.49
N THR A 430 -16.83 10.36 6.04
CA THR A 430 -17.11 9.00 5.54
C THR A 430 -16.76 7.99 6.61
N MET A 431 -17.74 7.24 7.11
CA MET A 431 -17.56 6.12 8.03
C MET A 431 -17.51 4.81 7.24
N PHE A 432 -16.40 4.10 7.31
CA PHE A 432 -16.19 2.91 6.50
C PHE A 432 -16.82 1.66 7.14
N ALA A 433 -17.12 0.65 6.31
CA ALA A 433 -17.60 -0.65 6.77
C ALA A 433 -16.73 -1.26 7.88
N LEU A 434 -15.41 -1.07 7.81
CA LEU A 434 -14.47 -1.58 8.82
C LEU A 434 -14.57 -0.88 10.18
N ASP A 435 -15.04 0.37 10.21
CA ASP A 435 -15.21 1.12 11.46
C ASP A 435 -16.47 0.68 12.24
N ALA A 436 -17.32 -0.15 11.61
CA ALA A 436 -18.60 -0.53 12.18
C ALA A 436 -18.44 -1.64 13.22
N LYS A 437 -19.14 -1.48 14.35
CA LYS A 437 -19.47 -2.61 15.22
C LYS A 437 -20.59 -3.42 14.56
N LEU A 438 -20.27 -4.68 14.27
CA LEU A 438 -21.16 -5.63 13.61
C LEU A 438 -21.97 -6.46 14.63
N SER A 439 -23.22 -6.79 14.30
CA SER A 439 -24.10 -7.68 15.09
C SER A 439 -24.78 -8.75 14.23
N GLY A 440 -25.31 -9.79 14.88
CA GLY A 440 -25.96 -10.90 14.19
C GLY A 440 -24.97 -11.72 13.38
N GLU A 441 -25.32 -12.05 12.14
CA GLU A 441 -24.47 -12.80 11.20
C GLU A 441 -23.62 -11.91 10.29
N THR A 442 -23.69 -10.58 10.46
CA THR A 442 -22.88 -9.65 9.69
C THR A 442 -21.39 -9.91 9.87
N LYS A 443 -20.65 -9.72 8.80
CA LYS A 443 -19.18 -9.77 8.83
C LYS A 443 -18.59 -8.81 7.80
N THR A 444 -17.38 -8.36 8.09
CA THR A 444 -16.59 -7.63 7.11
C THR A 444 -15.95 -8.61 6.13
N LYS A 445 -15.92 -8.22 4.86
CA LYS A 445 -15.18 -8.92 3.82
C LYS A 445 -14.42 -7.92 2.96
N LYS A 446 -13.17 -8.22 2.69
CA LYS A 446 -12.40 -7.54 1.65
C LYS A 446 -12.75 -8.15 0.29
N ILE A 447 -13.07 -7.29 -0.68
CA ILE A 447 -13.19 -7.66 -2.08
C ILE A 447 -12.13 -6.93 -2.90
N SER A 448 -11.69 -7.57 -3.97
CA SER A 448 -10.71 -7.02 -4.90
C SER A 448 -11.17 -7.28 -6.32
N TRP A 449 -11.00 -6.30 -7.20
CA TRP A 449 -11.34 -6.42 -8.62
C TRP A 449 -10.38 -5.61 -9.47
N MET A 450 -10.37 -5.87 -10.77
CA MET A 450 -9.63 -5.07 -11.75
C MET A 450 -10.62 -4.17 -12.50
N GLU A 451 -10.31 -2.87 -12.58
CA GLU A 451 -11.00 -1.97 -13.54
C GLU A 451 -10.37 -2.11 -14.93
N GLU A 452 -9.05 -2.21 -14.96
CA GLU A 452 -8.24 -2.53 -16.13
C GLU A 452 -7.22 -3.61 -15.77
N PHE A 453 -6.63 -4.29 -16.77
CA PHE A 453 -5.69 -5.38 -16.51
C PHE A 453 -4.46 -4.88 -15.72
N GLY A 454 -4.35 -5.32 -14.46
CA GLY A 454 -3.31 -4.92 -13.53
C GLY A 454 -3.64 -3.71 -12.65
N ASP A 455 -4.77 -3.04 -12.88
CA ASP A 455 -5.26 -1.96 -12.02
C ASP A 455 -6.20 -2.53 -10.97
N TRP A 456 -5.62 -3.02 -9.88
CA TRP A 456 -6.35 -3.61 -8.77
C TRP A 456 -6.98 -2.53 -7.90
N LYS A 457 -8.27 -2.73 -7.61
CA LYS A 457 -9.03 -1.97 -6.63
C LYS A 457 -9.43 -2.86 -5.48
N HIS A 458 -9.55 -2.25 -4.30
CA HIS A 458 -9.89 -2.94 -3.06
C HIS A 458 -11.00 -2.19 -2.33
N ALA A 459 -11.91 -2.93 -1.71
CA ALA A 459 -12.91 -2.39 -0.81
C ALA A 459 -13.18 -3.36 0.33
N ASN A 460 -13.44 -2.82 1.51
CA ASN A 460 -13.99 -3.58 2.62
C ASN A 460 -15.50 -3.31 2.69
N ILE A 461 -16.27 -4.38 2.78
CA ILE A 461 -17.72 -4.34 2.78
C ILE A 461 -18.29 -5.07 3.99
N VAL A 462 -19.48 -4.65 4.44
CA VAL A 462 -20.34 -5.47 5.30
C VAL A 462 -21.16 -6.38 4.40
N GLU A 463 -21.14 -7.69 4.67
CA GLU A 463 -22.01 -8.68 4.03
C GLU A 463 -22.75 -9.55 5.07
N LYS A 464 -23.62 -10.44 4.58
CA LYS A 464 -24.36 -11.46 5.36
C LYS A 464 -25.45 -10.98 6.34
N TRP A 465 -25.84 -9.71 6.32
CA TRP A 465 -27.10 -9.29 6.96
C TRP A 465 -28.35 -9.69 6.18
N LYS A 466 -29.33 -10.25 6.90
CA LYS A 466 -30.66 -10.64 6.39
C LYS A 466 -31.82 -10.17 7.26
N THR A 467 -31.59 -10.02 8.56
CA THR A 467 -32.63 -9.74 9.55
C THR A 467 -32.32 -8.47 10.31
N GLU A 468 -33.28 -7.95 11.06
CA GLU A 468 -33.12 -6.77 11.91
C GLU A 468 -32.03 -6.94 13.00
N LYS A 469 -31.63 -8.18 13.31
CA LYS A 469 -30.52 -8.45 14.24
C LYS A 469 -29.15 -8.21 13.62
N ASP A 470 -29.09 -8.15 12.29
CA ASP A 470 -27.89 -8.02 11.51
C ASP A 470 -27.65 -6.55 11.20
N ALA A 471 -26.80 -5.88 11.99
CA ALA A 471 -26.60 -4.45 11.89
C ALA A 471 -25.13 -4.08 11.80
N ALA A 472 -24.87 -2.95 11.14
CA ALA A 472 -23.60 -2.23 11.19
C ALA A 472 -23.81 -0.93 11.98
N THR A 473 -23.04 -0.73 13.05
CA THR A 473 -23.21 0.41 13.96
C THR A 473 -21.92 1.21 14.10
N TRP A 474 -21.99 2.51 13.86
CA TRP A 474 -20.88 3.45 14.04
C TRP A 474 -21.13 4.32 15.28
N LYS A 475 -20.06 4.53 16.04
CA LYS A 475 -20.04 5.50 17.14
C LYS A 475 -19.18 6.69 16.74
N PHE A 476 -19.73 7.88 16.89
CA PHE A 476 -19.01 9.11 16.61
C PHE A 476 -19.42 10.23 17.56
N ARG A 477 -18.65 11.31 17.59
CA ARG A 477 -18.91 12.50 18.39
C ARG A 477 -19.06 13.71 17.48
N ALA A 478 -20.09 14.51 17.71
CA ALA A 478 -20.27 15.81 17.07
C ALA A 478 -19.95 16.93 18.07
N PRO A 479 -18.97 17.81 17.80
CA PRO A 479 -18.66 18.92 18.70
C PRO A 479 -19.79 19.95 18.82
N LYS A 480 -20.64 20.05 17.79
CA LYS A 480 -21.83 20.90 17.74
C LYS A 480 -22.98 20.12 17.11
N ALA A 481 -24.19 20.52 17.44
CA ALA A 481 -25.37 20.01 16.77
C ALA A 481 -25.43 20.53 15.31
N GLY A 482 -25.96 19.74 14.39
CA GLY A 482 -26.11 20.12 13.00
C GLY A 482 -26.94 19.13 12.17
N GLN A 483 -27.32 19.56 10.97
CA GLN A 483 -28.07 18.76 10.01
C GLN A 483 -27.15 18.14 8.97
N TYR A 484 -27.36 16.86 8.69
CA TYR A 484 -26.52 16.10 7.77
C TYR A 484 -27.38 15.26 6.83
N TRP A 485 -27.07 15.31 5.54
CA TRP A 485 -27.45 14.27 4.60
C TRP A 485 -26.70 12.98 4.96
N VAL A 486 -27.45 11.88 5.02
CA VAL A 486 -26.90 10.52 5.11
C VAL A 486 -26.89 9.91 3.71
N GLU A 487 -25.71 9.53 3.24
CA GLU A 487 -25.49 8.86 1.96
C GLU A 487 -24.89 7.48 2.22
N LEU A 488 -25.50 6.43 1.67
CA LEU A 488 -24.97 5.08 1.71
C LEU A 488 -24.30 4.75 0.39
N ASP A 489 -23.13 4.16 0.46
CA ASP A 489 -22.37 3.74 -0.72
C ASP A 489 -22.21 2.22 -0.68
N TYR A 490 -22.96 1.55 -1.55
CA TYR A 490 -23.12 0.10 -1.54
C TYR A 490 -23.27 -0.47 -2.94
N SER A 491 -23.18 -1.79 -3.05
CA SER A 491 -23.58 -2.55 -4.24
C SER A 491 -24.55 -3.68 -3.88
N TYR A 492 -25.26 -4.23 -4.86
CA TYR A 492 -25.99 -5.48 -4.67
C TYR A 492 -25.11 -6.72 -4.90
N PRO A 493 -25.34 -7.79 -4.10
CA PRO A 493 -24.78 -9.10 -4.35
C PRO A 493 -25.64 -9.96 -5.31
N SER A 494 -26.93 -9.66 -5.51
CA SER A 494 -27.87 -10.44 -6.36
C SER A 494 -29.13 -9.62 -6.75
N LYS A 495 -30.21 -10.28 -7.22
CA LYS A 495 -31.52 -9.68 -7.61
C LYS A 495 -32.31 -9.04 -6.43
N SER A 496 -31.68 -8.81 -5.28
CA SER A 496 -32.19 -8.19 -4.04
C SER A 496 -32.61 -6.71 -4.20
N LYS A 497 -33.37 -6.38 -5.24
CA LYS A 497 -33.82 -5.01 -5.49
C LYS A 497 -34.96 -4.66 -4.54
N ARG A 498 -34.98 -3.41 -4.09
CA ARG A 498 -36.10 -2.84 -3.34
C ARG A 498 -36.36 -3.47 -1.98
N GLN A 499 -35.29 -3.68 -1.20
CA GLN A 499 -35.43 -4.14 0.18
C GLN A 499 -35.54 -2.95 1.12
N GLU A 500 -36.41 -3.08 2.12
CA GLU A 500 -36.62 -2.06 3.14
C GLU A 500 -35.55 -2.15 4.24
N ALA A 501 -35.05 -1.00 4.65
CA ALA A 501 -34.05 -0.89 5.69
C ALA A 501 -34.18 0.41 6.47
N VAL A 502 -33.56 0.41 7.64
CA VAL A 502 -33.61 1.51 8.59
C VAL A 502 -32.21 2.00 8.89
N ILE A 503 -32.06 3.32 8.91
CA ILE A 503 -30.98 4.00 9.62
C ILE A 503 -31.54 4.50 10.94
N GLN A 504 -31.00 4.03 12.06
CA GLN A 504 -31.40 4.40 13.41
C GLN A 504 -30.30 5.20 14.09
N LEU A 505 -30.64 6.34 14.67
CA LEU A 505 -29.75 7.11 15.55
C LEU A 505 -30.11 6.89 17.02
N SER A 506 -29.12 7.02 17.91
CA SER A 506 -29.31 6.89 19.37
C SER A 506 -30.21 7.96 20.00
N ASN A 507 -30.57 9.02 19.26
CA ASN A 507 -31.53 10.04 19.67
C ASN A 507 -32.97 9.76 19.19
N SER A 508 -33.27 8.51 18.87
CA SER A 508 -34.57 8.02 18.39
C SER A 508 -34.98 8.49 16.99
N GLN A 509 -34.14 9.19 16.23
CA GLN A 509 -34.41 9.45 14.82
C GLN A 509 -34.23 8.20 13.98
N GLN A 510 -35.11 8.04 12.99
CA GLN A 510 -35.10 6.93 12.04
C GLN A 510 -35.27 7.46 10.61
N LEU A 511 -34.53 6.87 9.68
CA LEU A 511 -34.80 6.97 8.26
C LEU A 511 -35.16 5.59 7.73
N LEU A 512 -36.41 5.42 7.29
CA LEU A 512 -36.81 4.24 6.52
C LEU A 512 -36.50 4.49 5.04
N PHE A 513 -35.91 3.50 4.38
CA PHE A 513 -35.58 3.60 2.97
C PHE A 513 -35.70 2.26 2.25
N GLU A 514 -35.84 2.35 0.93
CA GLU A 514 -35.79 1.22 0.03
C GLU A 514 -34.47 1.26 -0.76
N THR A 515 -33.80 0.12 -0.89
CA THR A 515 -32.54 0.02 -1.64
C THR A 515 -32.74 0.21 -3.15
N LYS A 516 -31.78 0.85 -3.82
CA LYS A 516 -31.78 1.16 -5.25
C LYS A 516 -30.88 0.21 -6.03
N ASP A 517 -31.20 0.01 -7.30
CA ASP A 517 -30.47 -0.88 -8.22
C ASP A 517 -29.10 -0.36 -8.62
N THR A 518 -28.06 -1.10 -8.20
CA THR A 518 -26.66 -0.87 -8.59
C THR A 518 -26.18 -1.84 -9.67
N GLY A 519 -27.06 -2.73 -10.16
CA GLY A 519 -26.68 -3.85 -11.03
C GLY A 519 -26.05 -5.04 -10.29
N ASP A 520 -25.67 -6.07 -11.05
CA ASP A 520 -25.36 -7.41 -10.50
C ASP A 520 -23.88 -7.63 -10.12
N LYS A 521 -23.04 -6.60 -10.17
CA LYS A 521 -21.62 -6.71 -9.83
C LYS A 521 -21.37 -6.23 -8.40
N ALA A 522 -20.79 -7.11 -7.58
CA ALA A 522 -20.40 -6.80 -6.19
C ALA A 522 -19.37 -5.67 -6.05
N SER A 523 -18.68 -5.29 -7.13
CA SER A 523 -17.73 -4.18 -7.17
C SER A 523 -18.33 -2.85 -7.66
N HIS A 524 -19.59 -2.84 -8.10
CA HIS A 524 -20.23 -1.65 -8.65
C HIS A 524 -20.91 -0.86 -7.53
N PHE A 525 -20.10 -0.17 -6.73
CA PHE A 525 -20.58 0.69 -5.66
C PHE A 525 -21.19 1.97 -6.20
N GLN A 526 -22.37 2.35 -5.68
CA GLN A 526 -23.03 3.59 -6.02
C GLN A 526 -23.45 4.37 -4.76
N PRO A 527 -23.18 5.68 -4.72
CA PRO A 527 -23.67 6.52 -3.63
C PRO A 527 -25.16 6.79 -3.77
N HIS A 528 -25.89 6.64 -2.67
CA HIS A 528 -27.32 6.88 -2.58
C HIS A 528 -27.65 7.73 -1.35
N ARG A 529 -28.09 8.97 -1.58
CA ARG A 529 -28.65 9.83 -0.54
C ARG A 529 -29.95 9.25 -0.02
N ILE A 530 -30.03 9.08 1.30
CA ILE A 530 -31.16 8.45 1.99
C ILE A 530 -32.09 9.53 2.56
N GLY A 531 -31.54 10.47 3.33
CA GLY A 531 -32.32 11.50 3.99
C GLY A 531 -31.46 12.42 4.84
N VAL A 532 -32.10 13.35 5.55
CA VAL A 532 -31.45 14.29 6.47
C VAL A 532 -31.71 13.84 7.91
N VAL A 533 -30.70 13.94 8.76
CA VAL A 533 -30.80 13.69 10.21
C VAL A 533 -30.28 14.89 10.99
N ASP A 534 -30.89 15.15 12.15
CA ASP A 534 -30.38 16.12 13.12
C ASP A 534 -29.41 15.40 14.07
N ILE A 535 -28.12 15.71 14.00
CA ILE A 535 -27.11 15.15 14.89
C ILE A 535 -26.93 16.11 16.08
N PRO A 536 -27.21 15.71 17.33
CA PRO A 536 -26.97 16.54 18.50
C PRO A 536 -25.48 16.65 18.82
N ALA A 537 -25.10 17.68 19.58
CA ALA A 537 -23.75 17.75 20.13
C ALA A 537 -23.53 16.60 21.14
N GLY A 538 -22.33 16.02 21.13
CA GLY A 538 -21.96 14.88 21.98
C GLY A 538 -21.79 13.57 21.19
N GLN A 539 -21.77 12.45 21.90
CA GLN A 539 -21.64 11.13 21.28
C GLN A 539 -22.99 10.65 20.73
N VAL A 540 -22.95 10.07 19.54
CA VAL A 540 -24.09 9.53 18.81
C VAL A 540 -23.72 8.15 18.27
N GLU A 541 -24.67 7.24 18.32
CA GLU A 541 -24.58 5.96 17.62
C GLU A 541 -25.54 5.97 16.43
N MET A 542 -25.08 5.45 15.30
CA MET A 542 -25.90 5.27 14.10
C MET A 542 -25.78 3.82 13.64
N SER A 543 -26.92 3.17 13.47
CA SER A 543 -27.02 1.79 13.02
C SER A 543 -27.75 1.72 11.68
N VAL A 544 -27.28 0.87 10.78
CA VAL A 544 -27.99 0.49 9.55
C VAL A 544 -28.36 -0.99 9.67
N TYR A 545 -29.60 -1.35 9.37
CA TYR A 545 -30.09 -2.74 9.36
C TYR A 545 -31.30 -2.91 8.43
N PRO A 546 -31.52 -4.11 7.85
CA PRO A 546 -32.70 -4.41 7.05
C PRO A 546 -33.93 -4.66 7.95
N VAL A 547 -35.15 -4.35 7.46
CA VAL A 547 -36.44 -4.69 8.13
C VAL A 547 -36.82 -6.17 7.94
N GLY A 548 -36.01 -6.90 7.16
CA GLY A 548 -36.24 -8.28 6.77
C GLY A 548 -35.94 -8.43 5.29
N ALA A 549 -34.91 -9.19 4.98
CA ALA A 549 -34.44 -9.41 3.62
C ALA A 549 -34.68 -10.87 3.22
N GLU A 550 -35.34 -11.08 2.08
CA GLU A 550 -35.55 -12.42 1.51
C GLU A 550 -34.21 -13.07 1.10
N ASP A 551 -33.20 -12.26 0.82
CA ASP A 551 -31.87 -12.67 0.38
C ASP A 551 -30.79 -11.73 0.95
N ALA A 552 -29.52 -11.80 0.53
CA ALA A 552 -28.49 -10.89 1.04
C ALA A 552 -28.82 -9.41 0.75
N PHE A 553 -28.83 -8.56 1.80
CA PHE A 553 -29.28 -7.16 1.75
C PHE A 553 -28.45 -6.28 0.80
N ILE A 554 -27.29 -5.78 1.22
CA ILE A 554 -26.38 -5.01 0.38
C ILE A 554 -24.92 -5.34 0.73
N ASN A 555 -23.98 -5.00 -0.16
CA ASN A 555 -22.56 -4.92 0.14
C ASN A 555 -22.24 -3.47 0.52
N LEU A 556 -22.39 -3.10 1.79
CA LEU A 556 -22.16 -1.71 2.22
C LEU A 556 -20.66 -1.44 2.33
N ARG A 557 -20.17 -0.43 1.60
CA ARG A 557 -18.77 0.03 1.65
C ARG A 557 -18.58 1.15 2.67
N SER A 558 -19.50 2.12 2.70
CA SER A 558 -19.41 3.24 3.63
C SER A 558 -20.74 3.96 3.85
N VAL A 559 -20.80 4.73 4.94
CA VAL A 559 -21.83 5.73 5.21
C VAL A 559 -21.19 7.10 5.27
N LYS A 560 -21.67 8.04 4.46
CA LYS A 560 -21.18 9.41 4.46
C LYS A 560 -22.21 10.35 5.11
N LEU A 561 -21.72 11.17 6.03
CA LEU A 561 -22.44 12.32 6.58
C LEU A 561 -21.96 13.57 5.87
N ILE A 562 -22.87 14.24 5.16
CA ILE A 562 -22.59 15.47 4.39
C ILE A 562 -23.36 16.61 5.07
N PRO A 563 -22.70 17.71 5.49
CA PRO A 563 -23.41 18.88 6.03
C PRO A 563 -24.53 19.33 5.08
N PHE A 564 -25.69 19.72 5.64
CA PHE A 564 -26.84 20.12 4.84
C PHE A 564 -26.69 21.51 4.18
N GLU A 565 -25.83 22.37 4.75
CA GLU A 565 -25.65 23.79 4.37
C GLU A 565 -24.84 24.03 3.09
#